data_AF-A0A7V6WZG9-F1
#
_entry.id   AF-A0A7V6WZG9-F1
#
_cell.length_a   1.000
_cell.length_b   1.000
_cell.length_c   1.000
_cell.angle_alpha   90.00
_cell.angle_beta   90.00
_cell.angle_gamma   90.00
#
_symmetry.space_group_name_H-M   'P 1'
#
loop_
_entity.id
_entity.type
_entity.pdbx_description
1 polymer ?
#
loop_
_entity_poly.entity_id
_entity_poly.type
_entity_poly.pdbx_seq_one_letter_code
_entity_poly.pdbx_strand_id
1 'polypeptide(L)'
;MPEGKHTAKQSIFFVIKLIILLTGTVVGAAISDPIDIFYNLLIMPGVGSLGFISFRKKWYFVPPAVLVITFLWQAVAESMQIGFGSSALYAGLCSGVIHGFLTLLGVLVAALLQLAFRKKRDRDQNPKLSLKVFSGAAAAVLIFFLLSVTNSFAGNPVSAYFADKAIQQYVEETYPSLDLEIGKPRYNFKFNRYVAQAQSRTSTDTRFYIHYFNGGVNFDSYESDVLSKYNTLDRLSGEYSALAQKLVSEELGYENNTTRVMYDKSEYEMAADENAVGILELDMEFDKSLPMKAEVSLRLYLPDISMESIASVLTESHRVFTENGCHFSRYDLTAERDGVLVMVNKVSPAQIEGGNLVSLLEKARTDESADGISVFIKGHRE
;
A
#
# COMPACT_ATOMS: atom_id res chain seq x y z
N MET A 1 -52.87 -35.02 -8.73
CA MET A 1 -51.43 -34.74 -8.94
C MET A 1 -51.10 -33.32 -8.47
N PRO A 2 -50.48 -33.14 -7.28
CA PRO A 2 -49.87 -31.87 -6.89
C PRO A 2 -48.39 -32.02 -6.47
N GLU A 3 -47.58 -32.81 -7.19
CA GLU A 3 -46.16 -33.02 -6.85
C GLU A 3 -45.20 -31.99 -7.49
N GLY A 4 -45.63 -31.24 -8.51
CA GLY A 4 -44.74 -30.34 -9.27
C GLY A 4 -44.46 -28.95 -8.66
N LYS A 5 -45.27 -28.46 -7.71
CA LYS A 5 -45.09 -27.11 -7.13
C LYS A 5 -44.11 -27.07 -5.95
N HIS A 6 -43.86 -28.21 -5.31
CA HIS A 6 -43.05 -28.29 -4.09
C HIS A 6 -41.54 -28.30 -4.39
N THR A 7 -41.14 -28.88 -5.53
CA THR A 7 -39.75 -28.97 -6.00
C THR A 7 -39.24 -27.62 -6.55
N ALA A 8 -40.05 -26.91 -7.35
CA ALA A 8 -39.66 -25.62 -7.93
C ALA A 8 -39.36 -24.56 -6.86
N LYS A 9 -40.19 -24.44 -5.82
CA LYS A 9 -39.94 -23.51 -4.71
C LYS A 9 -38.66 -23.85 -3.94
N GLN A 10 -38.41 -25.13 -3.67
CA GLN A 10 -37.20 -25.57 -2.96
C GLN A 10 -35.92 -25.28 -3.77
N SER A 11 -35.97 -25.47 -5.10
CA SER A 11 -34.88 -25.11 -6.01
C SER A 11 -34.62 -23.61 -6.03
N ILE A 12 -35.66 -22.77 -6.09
CA ILE A 12 -35.52 -21.30 -6.07
C ILE A 12 -34.85 -20.81 -4.77
N PHE A 13 -35.30 -21.31 -3.60
CA PHE A 13 -34.68 -20.94 -2.32
C PHE A 13 -33.22 -21.40 -2.22
N PHE A 14 -32.86 -22.53 -2.81
CA PHE A 14 -31.48 -22.99 -2.85
C PHE A 14 -30.61 -22.07 -3.71
N VAL A 15 -31.10 -21.66 -4.89
CA VAL A 15 -30.41 -20.73 -5.79
C VAL A 15 -30.20 -19.37 -5.13
N ILE A 16 -31.21 -18.81 -4.47
CA ILE A 16 -31.08 -17.52 -3.76
C ILE A 16 -29.99 -17.59 -2.67
N LYS A 17 -29.95 -18.68 -1.89
CA LYS A 17 -28.91 -18.89 -0.87
C LYS A 17 -27.51 -18.98 -1.48
N LEU A 18 -27.39 -19.62 -2.63
CA LEU A 18 -26.13 -19.72 -3.36
C LEU A 18 -25.70 -18.35 -3.89
N ILE A 19 -26.62 -17.56 -4.43
CA ILE A 19 -26.34 -16.20 -4.91
C ILE A 19 -25.83 -15.34 -3.76
N ILE A 20 -26.51 -15.30 -2.61
CA ILE A 20 -26.07 -14.51 -1.45
C ILE A 20 -24.67 -14.92 -0.99
N LEU A 21 -24.38 -16.23 -0.97
CA LEU A 21 -23.06 -16.76 -0.62
C LEU A 21 -22.00 -16.27 -1.62
N LEU A 22 -22.24 -16.48 -2.92
CA LEU A 22 -21.32 -16.09 -3.98
C LEU A 22 -21.09 -14.59 -3.99
N THR A 23 -22.13 -13.77 -3.86
CA THR A 23 -22.01 -12.32 -3.80
C THR A 23 -21.18 -11.89 -2.60
N GLY A 24 -21.43 -12.44 -1.40
CA GLY A 24 -20.63 -12.10 -0.22
C GLY A 24 -19.16 -12.50 -0.36
N THR A 25 -18.88 -13.67 -0.93
CA THR A 25 -17.52 -14.14 -1.20
C THR A 25 -16.81 -13.28 -2.24
N VAL A 26 -17.47 -12.97 -3.36
CA VAL A 26 -16.89 -12.15 -4.43
C VAL A 26 -16.67 -10.71 -3.94
N VAL A 27 -17.63 -10.12 -3.22
CA VAL A 27 -17.47 -8.78 -2.64
C VAL A 27 -16.26 -8.75 -1.71
N GLY A 28 -16.14 -9.70 -0.78
CA GLY A 28 -14.99 -9.69 0.12
C GLY A 28 -13.66 -9.96 -0.59
N ALA A 29 -13.63 -10.80 -1.62
CA ALA A 29 -12.43 -11.03 -2.43
C ALA A 29 -12.07 -9.84 -3.34
N ALA A 30 -13.05 -9.04 -3.76
CA ALA A 30 -12.87 -7.89 -4.63
C ALA A 30 -12.46 -6.62 -3.87
N ILE A 31 -12.67 -6.57 -2.55
CA ILE A 31 -12.20 -5.47 -1.72
C ILE A 31 -10.69 -5.58 -1.55
N SER A 32 -9.96 -4.81 -2.36
CA SER A 32 -8.51 -4.77 -2.41
C SER A 32 -7.88 -3.49 -1.84
N ASP A 33 -8.69 -2.47 -1.50
CA ASP A 33 -8.18 -1.27 -0.84
C ASP A 33 -7.59 -1.67 0.53
N PRO A 34 -6.33 -1.29 0.84
CA PRO A 34 -5.65 -1.71 2.07
C PRO A 34 -6.41 -1.43 3.37
N ILE A 35 -7.29 -0.43 3.41
CA ILE A 35 -8.14 -0.16 4.59
C ILE A 35 -9.39 -1.03 4.55
N ASP A 36 -10.00 -1.18 3.37
CA ASP A 36 -11.26 -1.89 3.26
C ASP A 36 -11.10 -3.41 3.36
N ILE A 37 -9.90 -3.95 3.07
CA ILE A 37 -9.61 -5.39 3.21
C ILE A 37 -9.86 -5.87 4.65
N PHE A 38 -9.74 -4.99 5.65
CA PHE A 38 -10.02 -5.32 7.04
C PHE A 38 -11.50 -5.58 7.32
N TYR A 39 -12.42 -5.10 6.47
CA TYR A 39 -13.84 -5.47 6.58
C TYR A 39 -14.08 -6.96 6.30
N ASN A 40 -13.13 -7.67 5.66
CA ASN A 40 -13.22 -9.13 5.52
C ASN A 40 -13.20 -9.86 6.86
N LEU A 41 -12.69 -9.24 7.93
CA LEU A 41 -12.79 -9.74 9.31
C LEU A 41 -14.25 -9.81 9.81
N LEU A 42 -15.20 -9.11 9.16
CA LEU A 42 -16.63 -9.20 9.44
C LEU A 42 -17.41 -9.89 8.32
N ILE A 43 -17.09 -9.58 7.05
CA ILE A 43 -17.79 -10.13 5.88
C ILE A 43 -17.65 -11.65 5.85
N MET A 44 -16.43 -12.18 5.98
CA MET A 44 -16.20 -13.63 5.84
C MET A 44 -16.81 -14.44 7.00
N PRO A 45 -16.70 -14.03 8.28
CA PRO A 45 -17.48 -14.67 9.34
C PRO A 45 -19.00 -14.55 9.14
N GLY A 46 -19.48 -13.44 8.54
CA GLY A 46 -20.87 -13.29 8.13
C GLY A 46 -21.30 -14.33 7.09
N VAL A 47 -20.51 -14.49 6.02
CA VAL A 47 -20.69 -15.50 4.97
C VAL A 47 -20.72 -16.90 5.56
N GLY A 48 -19.79 -17.22 6.47
CA GLY A 48 -19.75 -18.51 7.16
C GLY A 48 -20.99 -18.78 8.02
N SER A 49 -21.42 -17.78 8.79
CA SER A 49 -22.63 -17.86 9.63
C SER A 49 -23.88 -18.10 8.78
N LEU A 50 -24.03 -17.34 7.69
CA LEU A 50 -25.13 -17.49 6.74
C LEU A 50 -25.08 -18.84 6.04
N GLY A 51 -23.90 -19.31 5.65
CA GLY A 51 -23.68 -20.63 5.06
C GLY A 51 -24.12 -21.76 6.00
N PHE A 52 -23.75 -21.67 7.28
CA PHE A 52 -24.16 -22.62 8.32
C PHE A 52 -25.69 -22.72 8.43
N ILE A 53 -26.36 -21.57 8.55
CA ILE A 53 -27.82 -21.49 8.68
C ILE A 53 -28.51 -21.98 7.40
N SER A 54 -27.98 -21.61 6.24
CA SER A 54 -28.58 -21.84 4.94
C SER A 54 -28.51 -23.30 4.50
N PHE A 55 -27.37 -23.96 4.72
CA PHE A 55 -27.07 -25.30 4.22
C PHE A 55 -27.15 -26.39 5.28
N ARG A 56 -27.36 -26.05 6.56
CA ARG A 56 -27.55 -26.99 7.68
C ARG A 56 -26.51 -28.12 7.62
N LYS A 57 -26.91 -29.38 7.46
CA LYS A 57 -25.99 -30.55 7.44
C LYS A 57 -24.89 -30.47 6.39
N LYS A 58 -25.03 -29.63 5.36
CA LYS A 58 -24.04 -29.45 4.29
C LYS A 58 -23.14 -28.22 4.49
N TRP A 59 -23.17 -27.52 5.62
CA TRP A 59 -22.37 -26.30 5.82
C TRP A 59 -20.86 -26.49 5.57
N TYR A 60 -20.33 -27.71 5.73
CA TYR A 60 -18.91 -28.02 5.63
C TYR A 60 -18.30 -27.76 4.23
N PHE A 61 -19.10 -27.64 3.16
CA PHE A 61 -18.57 -27.25 1.85
C PHE A 61 -18.30 -25.74 1.76
N VAL A 62 -18.87 -24.91 2.66
CA VAL A 62 -18.82 -23.45 2.54
C VAL A 62 -17.40 -22.90 2.68
N PRO A 63 -16.61 -23.21 3.75
CA PRO A 63 -15.26 -22.69 3.85
C PRO A 63 -14.32 -23.13 2.70
N PRO A 64 -14.31 -24.41 2.27
CA PRO A 64 -13.55 -24.82 1.08
C PRO A 64 -13.99 -24.12 -0.21
N ALA A 65 -15.29 -23.89 -0.41
CA ALA A 65 -15.79 -23.17 -1.58
C ALA A 65 -15.32 -21.71 -1.59
N VAL A 66 -15.38 -21.03 -0.43
CA VAL A 66 -14.84 -19.66 -0.28
C VAL A 66 -13.35 -19.63 -0.60
N LEU A 67 -12.58 -20.57 -0.04
CA LEU A 67 -11.14 -20.68 -0.31
C LEU A 67 -10.85 -20.79 -1.81
N VAL A 68 -11.53 -21.70 -2.51
CA VAL A 68 -11.31 -21.91 -3.96
C VAL A 68 -11.70 -20.68 -4.77
N ILE A 69 -12.84 -20.06 -4.47
CA ILE A 69 -13.30 -18.87 -5.20
C ILE A 69 -12.34 -17.70 -4.99
N THR A 70 -11.94 -17.44 -3.75
CA THR A 70 -10.98 -16.37 -3.43
C THR A 70 -9.61 -16.66 -4.03
N PHE A 71 -9.15 -17.92 -4.00
CA PHE A 71 -7.91 -18.33 -4.66
C PHE A 71 -7.93 -17.99 -6.15
N LEU A 72 -8.97 -18.43 -6.86
CA LEU A 72 -9.09 -18.19 -8.29
C LEU A 72 -9.19 -16.70 -8.61
N TRP A 73 -9.99 -15.96 -7.85
CA TRP A 73 -10.14 -14.52 -8.02
C TRP A 73 -8.80 -13.80 -7.88
N GLN A 74 -8.10 -14.02 -6.77
CA GLN A 74 -6.86 -13.32 -6.49
C GLN A 74 -5.72 -13.77 -7.43
N ALA A 75 -5.64 -15.06 -7.77
CA ALA A 75 -4.65 -15.53 -8.73
C ALA A 75 -4.83 -14.86 -10.10
N VAL A 76 -6.08 -14.67 -10.56
CA VAL A 76 -6.37 -13.93 -11.79
C VAL A 76 -6.03 -12.45 -11.65
N ALA A 77 -6.45 -11.80 -10.56
CA ALA A 77 -6.20 -10.39 -10.32
C ALA A 77 -4.70 -10.05 -10.30
N GLU A 78 -3.90 -10.85 -9.59
CA GLU A 78 -2.45 -10.73 -9.55
C GLU A 78 -1.82 -11.02 -10.92
N SER A 79 -2.28 -12.05 -11.61
CA SER A 79 -1.78 -12.37 -12.95
C SER A 79 -2.00 -11.24 -13.95
N MET A 80 -3.07 -10.45 -13.79
CA MET A 80 -3.32 -9.27 -14.61
C MET A 80 -2.40 -8.09 -14.28
N GLN A 81 -1.84 -8.02 -13.06
CA GLN A 81 -0.95 -6.95 -12.63
C GLN A 81 0.53 -7.25 -12.90
N ILE A 82 0.97 -8.47 -12.59
CA ILE A 82 2.39 -8.85 -12.61
C ILE A 82 2.71 -10.02 -13.57
N GLY A 83 1.72 -10.49 -14.34
CA GLY A 83 1.85 -11.66 -15.21
C GLY A 83 1.55 -12.98 -14.48
N PHE A 84 1.17 -14.00 -15.25
CA PHE A 84 0.90 -15.33 -14.67
C PHE A 84 2.19 -16.01 -14.22
N GLY A 85 2.25 -16.39 -12.94
CA GLY A 85 3.42 -17.06 -12.37
C GLY A 85 3.18 -17.57 -10.96
N SER A 86 4.22 -18.17 -10.37
CA SER A 86 4.18 -18.75 -9.02
C SER A 86 3.82 -17.72 -7.94
N SER A 87 4.21 -16.46 -8.11
CA SER A 87 3.85 -15.34 -7.22
C SER A 87 2.33 -15.11 -7.17
N ALA A 88 1.66 -15.06 -8.32
CA ALA A 88 0.22 -14.88 -8.41
C ALA A 88 -0.55 -16.06 -7.78
N LEU A 89 -0.08 -17.29 -8.01
CA LEU A 89 -0.65 -18.48 -7.38
C LEU A 89 -0.46 -18.49 -5.85
N TYR A 90 0.72 -18.06 -5.39
CA TYR A 90 1.02 -17.96 -3.96
C TYR A 90 0.14 -16.91 -3.26
N ALA A 91 0.03 -15.72 -3.84
CA ALA A 91 -0.85 -14.65 -3.34
C ALA A 91 -2.31 -15.12 -3.29
N GLY A 92 -2.77 -15.83 -4.33
CA GLY A 92 -4.07 -16.46 -4.35
C GLY A 92 -4.27 -17.48 -3.24
N LEU A 93 -3.28 -18.34 -3.00
CA LEU A 93 -3.36 -19.37 -1.97
C LEU A 93 -3.43 -18.75 -0.57
N CYS A 94 -2.54 -17.79 -0.29
CA CYS A 94 -2.54 -17.05 0.98
C CYS A 94 -3.90 -16.40 1.24
N SER A 95 -4.44 -15.70 0.25
CA SER A 95 -5.74 -15.04 0.36
C SER A 95 -6.87 -16.05 0.56
N GLY A 96 -6.92 -17.13 -0.21
CA GLY A 96 -7.93 -18.18 -0.07
C GLY A 96 -7.91 -18.84 1.32
N VAL A 97 -6.73 -19.14 1.86
CA VAL A 97 -6.58 -19.72 3.20
C VAL A 97 -7.11 -18.78 4.29
N ILE A 98 -6.76 -17.49 4.23
CA ILE A 98 -7.23 -16.49 5.19
C ILE A 98 -8.77 -16.39 5.16
N HIS A 99 -9.35 -16.24 3.97
CA HIS A 99 -10.80 -16.09 3.81
C HIS A 99 -11.56 -17.36 4.21
N GLY A 100 -11.03 -18.54 3.87
CA GLY A 100 -11.57 -19.83 4.31
C GLY A 100 -11.54 -19.97 5.84
N PHE A 101 -10.45 -19.55 6.50
CA PHE A 101 -10.35 -19.55 7.96
C PHE A 101 -11.34 -18.60 8.62
N LEU A 102 -11.46 -17.36 8.14
CA LEU A 102 -12.44 -16.40 8.65
C LEU A 102 -13.88 -16.89 8.46
N THR A 103 -14.17 -17.54 7.33
CA THR A 103 -15.46 -18.18 7.09
C THR A 103 -15.73 -19.30 8.09
N LEU A 104 -14.71 -20.11 8.44
CA LEU A 104 -14.83 -21.14 9.46
C LEU A 104 -15.12 -20.55 10.86
N LEU A 105 -14.52 -19.42 11.22
CA LEU A 105 -14.86 -18.70 12.46
C LEU A 105 -16.34 -18.29 12.47
N GLY A 106 -16.86 -17.82 11.35
CA GLY A 106 -18.29 -17.54 11.17
C GLY A 106 -19.19 -18.75 11.42
N VAL A 107 -18.83 -19.90 10.83
CA VAL A 107 -19.52 -21.16 11.08
C VAL A 107 -19.51 -21.51 12.56
N LEU A 108 -18.36 -21.37 13.22
CA LEU A 108 -18.20 -21.65 14.65
C LEU A 108 -19.11 -20.74 15.49
N VAL A 109 -19.16 -19.44 15.22
CA VAL A 109 -20.08 -18.49 15.87
C VAL A 109 -21.53 -18.96 15.73
N ALA A 110 -21.97 -19.27 14.50
CA ALA A 110 -23.34 -19.69 14.25
C ALA A 110 -23.68 -21.04 14.93
N ALA A 111 -22.74 -21.98 14.98
CA ALA A 111 -22.91 -23.25 15.67
C ALA A 111 -23.05 -23.06 17.19
N LEU A 112 -22.21 -22.22 17.81
CA LEU A 112 -22.28 -21.90 19.23
C LEU A 112 -23.60 -21.21 19.60
N LEU A 113 -24.06 -20.25 18.78
CA LEU A 113 -25.36 -19.60 18.96
C LEU A 113 -26.52 -20.58 18.80
N GLN A 114 -26.45 -21.49 17.82
CA GLN A 114 -27.47 -22.53 17.66
C GLN A 114 -27.56 -23.44 18.88
N LEU A 115 -26.42 -23.81 19.48
CA LEU A 115 -26.39 -24.59 20.72
C LEU A 115 -26.99 -23.81 21.89
N ALA A 116 -26.62 -22.54 22.05
CA ALA A 116 -27.12 -21.66 23.10
C ALA A 116 -28.65 -21.50 23.07
N PHE A 117 -29.21 -21.30 21.88
CA PHE A 117 -30.65 -21.05 21.68
C PHE A 117 -31.48 -22.29 21.29
N ARG A 118 -30.91 -23.50 21.34
CA ARG A 118 -31.62 -24.73 20.94
C ARG A 118 -32.89 -24.92 21.78
N LYS A 119 -34.07 -24.84 21.15
CA LYS A 119 -35.38 -25.02 21.83
C LYS A 119 -35.58 -26.49 22.23
N LYS A 120 -36.18 -26.74 23.40
CA LYS A 120 -36.54 -28.09 23.88
C LYS A 120 -37.54 -28.74 22.91
N ARG A 121 -37.09 -29.68 22.08
CA ARG A 121 -37.97 -30.45 21.19
C ARG A 121 -38.05 -31.93 21.60
N ASP A 122 -37.01 -32.48 22.22
CA ASP A 122 -37.00 -33.80 22.89
C ASP A 122 -36.10 -33.74 24.14
N ARG A 123 -36.52 -34.42 25.21
CA ARG A 123 -35.87 -34.35 26.55
C ARG A 123 -34.49 -35.02 26.56
N ASP A 124 -34.26 -36.02 25.71
CA ASP A 124 -33.02 -36.83 25.68
C ASP A 124 -31.88 -36.25 24.81
N GLN A 125 -32.15 -35.28 23.94
CA GLN A 125 -31.12 -34.66 23.06
C GLN A 125 -30.81 -33.20 23.40
N ASN A 126 -31.33 -32.70 24.53
CA ASN A 126 -31.18 -31.30 24.88
C ASN A 126 -29.86 -31.09 25.66
N PRO A 127 -28.95 -30.22 25.21
CA PRO A 127 -27.71 -29.97 25.93
C PRO A 127 -28.00 -29.40 27.33
N LYS A 128 -27.14 -29.77 28.29
CA LYS A 128 -27.20 -29.26 29.67
C LYS A 128 -27.26 -27.74 29.67
N LEU A 129 -27.97 -27.15 30.62
CA LEU A 129 -28.12 -25.70 30.72
C LEU A 129 -26.75 -24.98 30.77
N SER A 130 -25.80 -25.54 31.52
CA SER A 130 -24.42 -25.04 31.59
C SER A 130 -23.73 -24.97 30.23
N LEU A 131 -23.92 -25.97 29.37
CA LEU A 131 -23.35 -25.99 28.02
C LEU A 131 -23.97 -24.92 27.12
N LYS A 132 -25.27 -24.64 27.26
CA LYS A 132 -25.92 -23.56 26.51
C LYS A 132 -25.38 -22.19 26.92
N VAL A 133 -25.25 -21.96 28.22
CA VAL A 133 -24.69 -20.72 28.77
C VAL A 133 -23.25 -20.53 28.32
N PHE A 134 -22.42 -21.57 28.43
CA PHE A 134 -21.03 -21.54 27.98
C PHE A 134 -20.91 -21.28 26.49
N SER A 135 -21.72 -21.95 25.66
CA SER A 135 -21.72 -21.74 24.20
C SER A 135 -22.12 -20.31 23.85
N GLY A 136 -23.13 -19.75 24.52
CA GLY A 136 -23.55 -18.36 24.33
C GLY A 136 -22.46 -17.36 24.72
N ALA A 137 -21.80 -17.57 25.86
CA ALA A 137 -20.69 -16.74 26.30
C ALA A 137 -19.50 -16.81 25.33
N ALA A 138 -19.11 -18.02 24.89
CA ALA A 138 -18.04 -18.22 23.92
C ALA A 138 -18.33 -17.53 22.58
N ALA A 139 -19.58 -17.62 22.09
CA ALA A 139 -20.00 -16.89 20.89
C ALA A 139 -19.90 -15.37 21.07
N ALA A 140 -20.35 -14.85 22.21
CA ALA A 140 -20.28 -13.42 22.51
C ALA A 140 -18.83 -12.91 22.57
N VAL A 141 -17.93 -13.67 23.21
CA VAL A 141 -16.49 -13.34 23.25
C VAL A 141 -15.88 -13.34 21.84
N LEU A 142 -16.18 -14.34 21.01
CA LEU A 142 -15.65 -14.41 19.66
C LEU A 142 -16.16 -13.28 18.76
N ILE A 143 -17.45 -12.93 18.86
CA ILE A 143 -18.04 -11.78 18.16
C ILE A 143 -17.38 -10.49 18.64
N PHE A 144 -17.25 -10.28 19.96
CA PHE A 144 -16.60 -9.10 20.52
C PHE A 144 -15.13 -8.99 20.07
N PHE A 145 -14.40 -10.10 20.04
CA PHE A 145 -13.03 -10.16 19.54
C PHE A 145 -12.96 -9.75 18.06
N LEU A 146 -13.78 -10.35 17.19
CA LEU A 146 -13.82 -10.00 15.75
C LEU A 146 -14.16 -8.53 15.52
N LEU A 147 -15.12 -7.98 16.26
CA LEU A 147 -15.47 -6.57 16.21
C LEU A 147 -14.32 -5.67 16.69
N SER A 148 -13.65 -6.05 17.78
CA SER A 148 -12.53 -5.29 18.34
C SER A 148 -11.33 -5.24 17.40
N VAL A 149 -10.98 -6.38 16.79
CA VAL A 149 -9.89 -6.46 15.79
C VAL A 149 -10.27 -5.67 14.55
N THR A 150 -11.49 -5.81 14.03
CA THR A 150 -11.91 -5.01 12.86
C THR A 150 -11.83 -3.51 13.17
N ASN A 151 -12.31 -3.10 14.33
CA ASN A 151 -12.27 -1.71 14.77
C ASN A 151 -10.83 -1.17 14.90
N SER A 152 -9.86 -1.98 15.35
CA SER A 152 -8.47 -1.53 15.46
C SER A 152 -7.80 -1.26 14.10
N PHE A 153 -8.31 -1.86 13.03
CA PHE A 153 -7.75 -1.70 11.68
C PHE A 153 -8.57 -0.79 10.76
N ALA A 154 -9.90 -0.85 10.80
CA ALA A 154 -10.79 -0.06 9.95
C ALA A 154 -11.22 1.27 10.61
N GLY A 155 -11.05 1.38 11.93
CA GLY A 155 -11.55 2.51 12.72
C GLY A 155 -13.05 2.40 13.03
N ASN A 156 -13.50 3.23 13.97
CA ASN A 156 -14.90 3.36 14.36
C ASN A 156 -15.63 4.45 13.54
N PRO A 157 -16.72 4.14 12.82
CA PRO A 157 -17.51 5.14 12.07
C PRO A 157 -17.98 6.33 12.91
N VAL A 158 -18.26 6.14 14.20
CA VAL A 158 -18.66 7.24 15.10
C VAL A 158 -17.49 8.21 15.29
N SER A 159 -16.29 7.69 15.55
CA SER A 159 -15.08 8.50 15.66
C SER A 159 -14.74 9.19 14.34
N ALA A 160 -15.01 8.56 13.19
CA ALA A 160 -14.82 9.16 11.87
C ALA A 160 -15.73 10.38 11.67
N TYR A 161 -16.99 10.30 12.09
CA TYR A 161 -17.93 11.43 12.05
C TYR A 161 -17.46 12.61 12.92
N PHE A 162 -17.00 12.34 14.15
CA PHE A 162 -16.46 13.39 15.01
C PHE A 162 -15.16 13.97 14.46
N ALA A 163 -14.29 13.14 13.88
CA ALA A 163 -13.08 13.60 13.21
C ALA A 163 -13.40 14.56 12.06
N ASP A 164 -14.37 14.22 11.22
CA ASP A 164 -14.82 15.07 10.10
C ASP A 164 -15.26 16.45 10.58
N LYS A 165 -16.09 16.49 11.63
CA LYS A 165 -16.55 17.75 12.23
C LYS A 165 -15.43 18.55 12.87
N ALA A 166 -14.56 17.90 13.64
CA ALA A 166 -13.44 18.57 14.31
C ALA A 166 -12.42 19.12 13.30
N ILE A 167 -12.15 18.39 12.23
CA ILE A 167 -11.22 18.83 11.17
C ILE A 167 -11.81 20.00 10.38
N GLN A 168 -13.09 19.93 9.98
CA GLN A 168 -13.75 21.05 9.31
C GLN A 168 -13.69 22.33 10.15
N GLN A 169 -14.05 22.24 11.44
CA GLN A 169 -13.99 23.36 12.36
C GLN A 169 -12.55 23.89 12.52
N TYR A 170 -11.58 23.00 12.71
CA TYR A 170 -10.17 23.37 12.84
C TYR A 170 -9.66 24.14 11.62
N VAL A 171 -10.04 23.73 10.40
CA VAL A 171 -9.67 24.43 9.16
C VAL A 171 -10.31 25.81 9.09
N GLU A 172 -11.60 25.91 9.38
CA GLU A 172 -12.33 27.20 9.38
C GLU A 172 -11.72 28.20 10.37
N GLU A 173 -11.25 27.72 11.53
CA GLU A 173 -10.64 28.56 12.57
C GLU A 173 -9.17 28.90 12.28
N THR A 174 -8.39 27.95 11.78
CA THR A 174 -6.93 28.08 11.65
C THR A 174 -6.51 28.64 10.29
N TYR A 175 -7.23 28.28 9.23
CA TYR A 175 -6.90 28.60 7.85
C TYR A 175 -8.05 29.31 7.09
N PRO A 176 -8.73 30.33 7.67
CA PRO A 176 -9.94 30.92 7.09
C PRO A 176 -9.71 31.60 5.73
N SER A 177 -8.47 31.98 5.41
CA SER A 177 -8.10 32.64 4.16
C SER A 177 -7.63 31.68 3.07
N LEU A 178 -7.35 30.42 3.41
CA LEU A 178 -6.95 29.41 2.44
C LEU A 178 -8.25 28.71 2.00
N ASP A 179 -8.72 28.96 0.78
CA ASP A 179 -9.89 28.27 0.20
C ASP A 179 -9.57 26.78 -0.02
N LEU A 180 -9.62 26.01 1.08
CA LEU A 180 -9.17 24.62 1.16
C LEU A 180 -10.32 23.66 0.89
N GLU A 181 -10.06 22.68 0.03
CA GLU A 181 -10.86 21.47 -0.08
C GLU A 181 -10.36 20.42 0.90
N ILE A 182 -11.27 19.91 1.72
CA ILE A 182 -10.98 18.91 2.74
C ILE A 182 -11.52 17.56 2.29
N GLY A 183 -10.62 16.59 2.16
CA GLY A 183 -10.96 15.20 1.89
C GLY A 183 -11.61 14.53 3.09
N LYS A 184 -12.39 13.46 2.84
CA LYS A 184 -12.98 12.66 3.92
C LYS A 184 -11.90 12.06 4.82
N PRO A 185 -12.04 12.12 6.17
CA PRO A 185 -11.08 11.51 7.07
C PRO A 185 -11.00 10.00 6.85
N ARG A 186 -9.78 9.49 6.74
CA ARG A 186 -9.49 8.06 6.64
C ARG A 186 -8.73 7.60 7.88
N TYR A 187 -9.08 6.42 8.38
CA TYR A 187 -8.40 5.87 9.55
C TYR A 187 -7.03 5.30 9.16
N ASN A 188 -6.00 5.75 9.86
CA ASN A 188 -4.64 5.24 9.74
C ASN A 188 -4.35 4.32 10.93
N PHE A 189 -4.44 3.00 10.70
CA PHE A 189 -4.24 2.00 11.75
C PHE A 189 -2.80 1.98 12.29
N LYS A 190 -1.80 2.33 11.48
CA LYS A 190 -0.38 2.35 11.90
C LYS A 190 -0.15 3.36 13.02
N PHE A 191 -0.89 4.47 12.99
CA PHE A 191 -0.73 5.55 13.96
C PHE A 191 -1.99 5.80 14.81
N ASN A 192 -2.98 4.90 14.74
CA ASN A 192 -4.25 4.94 15.48
C ASN A 192 -4.92 6.33 15.46
N ARG A 193 -5.12 6.89 14.27
CA ARG A 193 -5.67 8.25 14.10
C ARG A 193 -6.45 8.39 12.81
N TYR A 194 -7.37 9.35 12.77
CA TYR A 194 -8.01 9.77 11.52
C TYR A 194 -7.16 10.85 10.87
N VAL A 195 -7.04 10.78 9.55
CA VAL A 195 -6.27 11.73 8.76
C VAL A 195 -7.13 12.22 7.60
N ALA A 196 -7.26 13.52 7.46
CA ALA A 196 -7.87 14.15 6.29
C ALA A 196 -6.79 14.90 5.52
N GLN A 197 -6.88 14.88 4.20
CA GLN A 197 -6.05 15.72 3.34
C GLN A 197 -6.75 17.06 3.16
N ALA A 198 -5.99 18.14 3.18
CA ALA A 198 -6.41 19.49 2.88
C ALA A 198 -5.57 20.03 1.72
N GLN A 199 -6.18 20.74 0.77
CA GLN A 199 -5.47 21.34 -0.36
C GLN A 199 -6.23 22.56 -0.88
N SER A 200 -5.53 23.61 -1.32
CA SER A 200 -6.16 24.74 -1.98
C SER A 200 -6.65 24.36 -3.38
N ARG A 201 -7.78 24.90 -3.80
CA ARG A 201 -8.32 24.72 -5.17
C ARG A 201 -7.41 25.25 -6.27
N THR A 202 -6.56 26.23 -5.95
CA THR A 202 -5.77 26.96 -6.94
C THR A 202 -4.31 26.58 -6.94
N SER A 203 -3.86 25.73 -6.01
CA SER A 203 -2.45 25.40 -5.84
C SER A 203 -2.27 23.91 -5.56
N THR A 204 -1.54 23.23 -6.44
CA THR A 204 -1.25 21.81 -6.25
C THR A 204 -0.25 21.57 -5.12
N ASP A 205 0.61 22.56 -4.84
CA ASP A 205 1.68 22.46 -3.85
C ASP A 205 1.22 22.76 -2.40
N THR A 206 -0.05 23.12 -2.21
CA THR A 206 -0.65 23.38 -0.87
C THR A 206 -1.23 22.16 -0.18
N ARG A 207 -0.89 20.95 -0.62
CA ARG A 207 -1.47 19.72 -0.06
C ARG A 207 -0.84 19.38 1.30
N PHE A 208 -1.64 19.27 2.34
CA PHE A 208 -1.18 18.84 3.66
C PHE A 208 -2.19 17.91 4.33
N TYR A 209 -1.84 17.37 5.49
CA TYR A 209 -2.63 16.39 6.23
C TYR A 209 -2.95 16.88 7.62
N ILE A 210 -4.20 16.69 8.04
CA ILE A 210 -4.70 17.08 9.36
C ILE A 210 -5.02 15.80 10.13
N HIS A 211 -4.47 15.69 11.33
CA HIS A 211 -4.52 14.48 12.15
C HIS A 211 -5.44 14.66 13.36
N TYR A 212 -6.47 13.82 13.43
CA TYR A 212 -7.41 13.74 14.54
C TYR A 212 -7.18 12.47 15.37
N PHE A 213 -6.88 12.65 16.65
CA PHE A 213 -6.80 11.56 17.64
C PHE A 213 -7.10 12.08 19.04
N ASN A 214 -7.41 11.19 19.98
CA ASN A 214 -7.70 11.56 21.38
C ASN A 214 -8.78 12.66 21.57
N GLY A 215 -9.73 12.77 20.63
CA GLY A 215 -10.86 13.69 20.74
C GLY A 215 -10.66 15.08 20.13
N GLY A 216 -9.53 15.34 19.44
CA GLY A 216 -9.28 16.62 18.79
C GLY A 216 -8.29 16.54 17.64
N VAL A 217 -8.09 17.68 16.97
CA VAL A 217 -6.97 17.90 16.05
C VAL A 217 -5.77 18.30 16.89
N ASN A 218 -4.65 17.58 16.74
CA ASN A 218 -3.45 17.84 17.53
C ASN A 218 -2.23 18.17 16.69
N PHE A 219 -2.31 17.91 15.39
CA PHE A 219 -1.19 18.08 14.47
C PHE A 219 -1.74 18.18 13.05
N ASP A 220 -1.14 19.05 12.27
CA ASP A 220 -1.26 19.12 10.83
C ASP A 220 0.12 19.34 10.22
N SER A 221 0.27 19.00 8.94
CA SER A 221 1.53 19.09 8.22
C SER A 221 1.65 20.33 7.33
N TYR A 222 0.86 21.38 7.55
CA TYR A 222 0.90 22.59 6.69
C TYR A 222 2.29 23.24 6.68
N GLU A 223 2.90 23.40 7.86
CA GLU A 223 4.25 23.98 7.98
C GLU A 223 5.30 23.12 7.25
N SER A 224 5.28 21.81 7.48
CA SER A 224 6.27 20.89 6.91
C SER A 224 6.07 20.57 5.44
N ASP A 225 4.85 20.67 4.92
CA ASP A 225 4.54 20.26 3.54
C ASP A 225 4.45 21.47 2.61
N VAL A 226 3.94 22.61 3.11
CA VAL A 226 3.61 23.80 2.30
C VAL A 226 4.55 24.98 2.59
N LEU A 227 4.72 25.35 3.86
CA LEU A 227 5.57 26.51 4.20
C LEU A 227 7.03 26.23 3.86
N SER A 228 7.53 25.04 4.22
CA SER A 228 8.86 24.53 3.88
C SER A 228 9.10 24.23 2.38
N LYS A 229 8.07 24.37 1.54
CA LYS A 229 8.12 24.03 0.10
C LYS A 229 8.43 22.56 -0.22
N TYR A 230 8.25 21.65 0.75
CA TYR A 230 8.45 20.22 0.53
C TYR A 230 7.64 19.68 -0.66
N ASN A 231 6.35 20.00 -0.74
CA ASN A 231 5.50 19.55 -1.85
C ASN A 231 6.01 20.04 -3.22
N THR A 232 6.41 21.31 -3.29
CA THR A 232 6.99 21.89 -4.52
C THR A 232 8.24 21.11 -4.90
N LEU A 233 9.15 20.89 -3.95
CA LEU A 233 10.41 20.20 -4.23
C LEU A 233 10.22 18.72 -4.60
N ASP A 234 9.25 18.04 -3.98
CA ASP A 234 8.84 16.67 -4.33
C ASP A 234 8.26 16.61 -5.76
N ARG A 235 7.37 17.55 -6.11
CA ARG A 235 6.82 17.66 -7.47
C ARG A 235 7.93 17.92 -8.50
N LEU A 236 8.78 18.92 -8.26
CA LEU A 236 9.91 19.24 -9.14
C LEU A 236 10.88 18.04 -9.30
N SER A 237 11.12 17.29 -8.22
CA SER A 237 11.90 16.03 -8.28
C SER A 237 11.23 14.99 -9.17
N GLY A 238 9.90 14.88 -9.12
CA GLY A 238 9.12 14.01 -10.00
C GLY A 238 9.21 14.41 -11.47
N GLU A 239 9.09 15.70 -11.77
CA GLU A 239 9.22 16.24 -13.13
C GLU A 239 10.65 16.06 -13.68
N TYR A 240 11.67 16.30 -12.85
CA TYR A 240 13.07 16.05 -13.21
C TYR A 240 13.34 14.55 -13.42
N SER A 241 12.76 13.69 -12.59
CA SER A 241 12.84 12.24 -12.75
C SER A 241 12.25 11.78 -14.08
N ALA A 242 11.11 12.34 -14.50
CA ALA A 242 10.49 12.00 -15.79
C ALA A 242 11.39 12.39 -16.96
N LEU A 243 12.02 13.57 -16.91
CA LEU A 243 13.02 13.99 -17.90
C LEU A 243 14.22 13.03 -17.93
N ALA A 244 14.80 12.72 -16.77
CA ALA A 244 15.96 11.83 -16.67
C ALA A 244 15.65 10.41 -17.17
N GLN A 245 14.48 9.85 -16.82
CA GLN A 245 14.02 8.55 -17.31
C GLN A 245 13.89 8.52 -18.83
N LYS A 246 13.35 9.60 -19.42
CA LYS A 246 13.22 9.75 -20.86
C LYS A 246 14.59 9.76 -21.54
N LEU A 247 15.54 10.54 -21.03
CA LEU A 247 16.92 10.58 -21.57
C LEU A 247 17.61 9.23 -21.48
N VAL A 248 17.51 8.55 -20.34
CA VAL A 248 18.06 7.20 -20.14
C VAL A 248 17.42 6.17 -21.08
N SER A 249 16.12 6.32 -21.37
CA SER A 249 15.43 5.47 -22.34
C SER A 249 15.87 5.73 -23.78
N GLU A 250 15.81 6.99 -24.23
CA GLU A 250 15.95 7.36 -25.64
C GLU A 250 17.41 7.43 -26.10
N GLU A 251 18.33 7.93 -25.26
CA GLU A 251 19.74 8.17 -25.62
C GLU A 251 20.66 7.02 -25.20
N LEU A 252 20.30 6.28 -24.14
CA LEU A 252 21.10 5.15 -23.64
C LEU A 252 20.47 3.76 -23.93
N GLY A 253 19.23 3.73 -24.42
CA GLY A 253 18.55 2.49 -24.82
C GLY A 253 17.99 1.66 -23.66
N TYR A 254 17.81 2.23 -22.47
CA TYR A 254 17.27 1.53 -21.30
C TYR A 254 15.78 1.82 -21.09
N GLU A 255 14.90 1.23 -21.91
CA GLU A 255 13.46 1.51 -21.92
C GLU A 255 12.74 1.22 -20.58
N ASN A 256 13.17 0.18 -19.86
CA ASN A 256 12.54 -0.25 -18.60
C ASN A 256 13.26 0.31 -17.36
N ASN A 257 13.88 1.48 -17.46
CA ASN A 257 14.60 2.09 -16.34
C ASN A 257 13.62 2.69 -15.30
N THR A 258 14.06 2.75 -14.05
CA THR A 258 13.32 3.45 -12.96
C THR A 258 14.18 4.55 -12.36
N THR A 259 14.82 5.33 -13.22
CA THR A 259 15.70 6.45 -12.82
C THR A 259 14.93 7.47 -11.98
N ARG A 260 15.53 7.95 -10.91
CA ARG A 260 14.95 8.98 -10.03
C ARG A 260 15.93 10.11 -9.83
N VAL A 261 15.40 11.32 -9.76
CA VAL A 261 16.13 12.51 -9.37
C VAL A 261 15.53 13.00 -8.06
N MET A 262 16.40 13.38 -7.13
CA MET A 262 16.01 14.01 -5.86
C MET A 262 16.91 15.21 -5.62
N TYR A 263 16.36 16.29 -5.09
CA TYR A 263 17.20 17.36 -4.57
C TYR A 263 17.92 16.91 -3.28
N ASP A 264 19.13 17.39 -3.07
CA ASP A 264 19.95 17.02 -1.92
C ASP A 264 19.20 17.36 -0.62
N LYS A 265 19.44 16.56 0.42
CA LYS A 265 18.77 16.73 1.71
C LYS A 265 18.97 18.15 2.29
N SER A 266 20.13 18.76 2.06
CA SER A 266 20.39 20.12 2.50
C SER A 266 19.48 21.15 1.82
N GLU A 267 19.02 20.91 0.59
CA GLU A 267 18.06 21.79 -0.09
C GLU A 267 16.68 21.73 0.59
N TYR A 268 16.25 20.55 1.05
CA TYR A 268 15.03 20.39 1.86
C TYR A 268 15.16 21.06 3.23
N GLU A 269 16.32 20.94 3.88
CA GLU A 269 16.59 21.57 5.18
C GLU A 269 16.67 23.10 5.06
N MET A 270 17.24 23.61 3.96
CA MET A 270 17.27 25.04 3.66
C MET A 270 15.89 25.58 3.31
N ALA A 271 15.11 24.90 2.48
CA ALA A 271 13.75 25.34 2.15
C ALA A 271 12.82 25.45 3.39
N ALA A 272 13.15 24.73 4.47
CA ALA A 272 12.46 24.81 5.75
C ALA A 272 12.92 25.98 6.65
N ASP A 273 14.02 26.65 6.34
CA ASP A 273 14.45 27.88 7.04
C ASP A 273 13.81 29.09 6.36
N GLU A 274 12.92 29.79 7.07
CA GLU A 274 12.26 31.01 6.58
C GLU A 274 13.25 32.11 6.11
N ASN A 275 14.52 32.04 6.53
CA ASN A 275 15.58 32.98 6.13
C ASN A 275 16.41 32.51 4.92
N ALA A 276 16.24 31.26 4.48
CA ALA A 276 17.02 30.68 3.40
C ALA A 276 16.29 30.80 2.05
N VAL A 277 16.76 31.80 1.29
CA VAL A 277 16.65 32.01 -0.16
C VAL A 277 15.33 31.59 -0.83
N GLY A 278 14.53 32.59 -1.22
CA GLY A 278 13.32 32.48 -2.05
C GLY A 278 13.57 32.04 -3.50
N ILE A 279 14.18 30.87 -3.67
CA ILE A 279 14.30 30.16 -4.97
C ILE A 279 13.00 29.40 -5.27
N LEU A 280 12.35 28.88 -4.23
CA LEU A 280 11.15 28.06 -4.36
C LEU A 280 9.88 28.88 -4.11
N GLU A 281 8.99 28.85 -5.10
CA GLU A 281 7.64 29.39 -5.00
C GLU A 281 6.63 28.26 -5.20
N LEU A 282 5.49 28.34 -4.52
CA LEU A 282 4.41 27.37 -4.74
C LEU A 282 3.97 27.42 -6.20
N ASP A 283 3.71 26.26 -6.78
CA ASP A 283 3.25 26.09 -8.16
C ASP A 283 4.21 26.63 -9.23
N MET A 284 5.47 26.87 -8.89
CA MET A 284 6.47 27.25 -9.89
C MET A 284 6.63 26.17 -10.96
N GLU A 285 6.88 26.60 -12.19
CA GLU A 285 7.18 25.70 -13.29
C GLU A 285 8.51 24.99 -13.08
N PHE A 286 8.63 23.77 -13.58
CA PHE A 286 9.88 23.03 -13.50
C PHE A 286 10.97 23.66 -14.36
N ASP A 287 12.09 23.94 -13.70
CA ASP A 287 13.31 24.43 -14.33
C ASP A 287 14.52 23.64 -13.82
N LYS A 288 15.15 22.89 -14.74
CA LYS A 288 16.36 22.10 -14.45
C LYS A 288 17.61 22.97 -14.21
N SER A 289 17.54 24.26 -14.50
CA SER A 289 18.63 25.22 -14.28
C SER A 289 18.61 25.86 -12.89
N LEU A 290 17.63 25.48 -12.03
CA LEU A 290 17.57 25.94 -10.66
C LEU A 290 18.92 25.70 -9.94
N PRO A 291 19.42 26.67 -9.17
CA PRO A 291 20.71 26.58 -8.50
C PRO A 291 20.65 25.71 -7.24
N MET A 292 20.00 24.55 -7.32
CA MET A 292 19.84 23.57 -6.25
C MET A 292 20.57 22.29 -6.60
N LYS A 293 21.21 21.66 -5.62
CA LYS A 293 21.90 20.39 -5.82
C LYS A 293 20.88 19.27 -6.03
N ALA A 294 20.97 18.60 -7.17
CA ALA A 294 20.18 17.41 -7.48
C ALA A 294 21.07 16.17 -7.59
N GLU A 295 20.57 15.03 -7.14
CA GLU A 295 21.22 13.73 -7.21
C GLU A 295 20.37 12.81 -8.11
N VAL A 296 21.03 11.98 -8.92
CA VAL A 296 20.37 11.03 -9.81
C VAL A 296 20.68 9.59 -9.39
N SER A 297 19.65 8.77 -9.26
CA SER A 297 19.75 7.35 -9.00
C SER A 297 19.22 6.56 -10.19
N LEU A 298 20.10 5.86 -10.90
CA LEU A 298 19.74 4.98 -12.01
C LEU A 298 19.41 3.58 -11.48
N ARG A 299 18.33 2.98 -11.98
CA ARG A 299 18.02 1.56 -11.71
C ARG A 299 17.75 0.85 -13.02
N LEU A 300 18.64 -0.08 -13.37
CA LEU A 300 18.77 -0.64 -14.71
C LEU A 300 18.93 -2.16 -14.68
N TYR A 301 18.41 -2.83 -15.70
CA TYR A 301 18.76 -4.21 -16.01
C TYR A 301 19.94 -4.20 -16.98
N LEU A 302 21.10 -4.68 -16.53
CA LEU A 302 22.32 -4.67 -17.34
C LEU A 302 22.68 -6.06 -17.84
N PRO A 303 23.10 -6.20 -19.11
CA PRO A 303 23.59 -7.47 -19.64
C PRO A 303 24.93 -7.86 -19.01
N ASP A 304 25.70 -6.88 -18.49
CA ASP A 304 26.94 -7.08 -17.76
C ASP A 304 26.97 -6.18 -16.51
N ILE A 305 27.32 -6.77 -15.36
CA ILE A 305 27.39 -6.13 -14.05
C ILE A 305 28.83 -6.01 -13.53
N SER A 306 29.81 -6.11 -14.44
CA SER A 306 31.22 -5.79 -14.18
C SER A 306 31.41 -4.32 -13.76
N MET A 307 32.50 -4.02 -13.06
CA MET A 307 32.80 -2.63 -12.68
C MET A 307 33.09 -1.76 -13.91
N GLU A 308 33.63 -2.35 -14.98
CA GLU A 308 33.83 -1.72 -16.28
C GLU A 308 32.50 -1.32 -16.93
N SER A 309 31.54 -2.25 -17.00
CA SER A 309 30.20 -1.99 -17.52
C SER A 309 29.50 -0.89 -16.71
N ILE A 310 29.54 -0.98 -15.38
CA ILE A 310 28.91 0.01 -14.49
C ILE A 310 29.57 1.39 -14.64
N ALA A 311 30.91 1.46 -14.67
CA ALA A 311 31.62 2.72 -14.89
C ALA A 311 31.27 3.34 -16.26
N SER A 312 31.16 2.51 -17.30
CA SER A 312 30.74 2.95 -18.64
C SER A 312 29.34 3.56 -18.60
N VAL A 313 28.37 2.90 -17.97
CA VAL A 313 27.00 3.42 -17.86
C VAL A 313 26.96 4.73 -17.09
N LEU A 314 27.68 4.85 -15.97
CA LEU A 314 27.77 6.10 -15.20
C LEU A 314 28.38 7.24 -16.04
N THR A 315 29.41 6.93 -16.82
CA THR A 315 30.10 7.90 -17.71
C THR A 315 29.18 8.37 -18.83
N GLU A 316 28.53 7.46 -19.54
CA GLU A 316 27.61 7.81 -20.62
C GLU A 316 26.37 8.54 -20.09
N SER A 317 25.85 8.14 -18.93
CA SER A 317 24.73 8.85 -18.29
C SER A 317 25.12 10.28 -17.95
N HIS A 318 26.30 10.47 -17.35
CA HIS A 318 26.81 11.81 -17.04
C HIS A 318 26.94 12.68 -18.29
N ARG A 319 27.47 12.13 -19.39
CA ARG A 319 27.58 12.82 -20.68
C ARG A 319 26.21 13.22 -21.22
N VAL A 320 25.28 12.27 -21.33
CA VAL A 320 23.91 12.51 -21.86
C VAL A 320 23.19 13.57 -21.04
N PHE A 321 23.25 13.50 -19.71
CA PHE A 321 22.62 14.49 -18.86
C PHE A 321 23.23 15.88 -19.05
N THR A 322 24.56 15.99 -19.10
CA THR A 322 25.27 17.26 -19.26
C THR A 322 24.97 17.90 -20.62
N GLU A 323 24.99 17.12 -21.70
CA GLU A 323 24.63 17.60 -23.06
C GLU A 323 23.17 18.11 -23.13
N ASN A 324 22.29 17.54 -22.31
CA ASN A 324 20.89 17.95 -22.20
C ASN A 324 20.65 19.02 -21.10
N GLY A 325 21.72 19.63 -20.56
CA GLY A 325 21.62 20.69 -19.56
C GLY A 325 21.06 20.21 -18.21
N CYS A 326 21.19 18.93 -17.89
CA CYS A 326 20.88 18.36 -16.59
C CYS A 326 22.18 18.23 -15.79
N HIS A 327 22.26 18.88 -14.64
CA HIS A 327 23.44 18.86 -13.78
C HIS A 327 23.13 18.17 -12.46
N PHE A 328 23.91 17.15 -12.11
CA PHE A 328 23.75 16.39 -10.87
C PHE A 328 25.03 16.45 -10.04
N SER A 329 24.89 16.63 -8.72
CA SER A 329 26.00 16.60 -7.78
C SER A 329 26.44 15.18 -7.42
N ARG A 330 25.58 14.19 -7.64
CA ARG A 330 25.82 12.78 -7.30
C ARG A 330 25.07 11.83 -8.22
N TYR A 331 25.69 10.68 -8.45
CA TYR A 331 25.15 9.54 -9.18
C TYR A 331 25.15 8.31 -8.28
N ASP A 332 24.01 7.62 -8.25
CA ASP A 332 23.86 6.27 -7.74
C ASP A 332 23.41 5.35 -8.88
N LEU A 333 23.82 4.10 -8.87
CA LEU A 333 23.41 3.10 -9.86
C LEU A 333 23.11 1.77 -9.19
N THR A 334 21.92 1.25 -9.46
CA THR A 334 21.51 -0.11 -9.11
C THR A 334 21.36 -0.92 -10.39
N ALA A 335 22.25 -1.89 -10.59
CA ALA A 335 22.22 -2.84 -11.69
C ALA A 335 21.68 -4.20 -11.22
N GLU A 336 20.77 -4.77 -12.00
CA GLU A 336 20.20 -6.09 -11.73
C GLU A 336 20.43 -7.05 -12.91
N ARG A 337 20.90 -8.26 -12.62
CA ARG A 337 21.05 -9.36 -13.57
C ARG A 337 20.90 -10.71 -12.88
N ASP A 338 20.03 -11.57 -13.39
CA ASP A 338 19.88 -12.96 -12.93
C ASP A 338 19.75 -13.12 -11.40
N GLY A 339 19.08 -12.18 -10.73
CA GLY A 339 18.90 -12.16 -9.27
C GLY A 339 20.11 -11.64 -8.47
N VAL A 340 21.19 -11.24 -9.16
CA VAL A 340 22.32 -10.50 -8.58
C VAL A 340 22.06 -9.00 -8.74
N LEU A 341 22.19 -8.29 -7.62
CA LEU A 341 22.06 -6.84 -7.52
C LEU A 341 23.42 -6.23 -7.21
N VAL A 342 23.84 -5.24 -7.99
CA VAL A 342 25.02 -4.40 -7.69
C VAL A 342 24.55 -2.97 -7.48
N MET A 343 24.88 -2.39 -6.33
CA MET A 343 24.56 -1.02 -5.96
C MET A 343 25.85 -0.23 -5.82
N VAL A 344 25.98 0.84 -6.60
CA VAL A 344 27.06 1.81 -6.50
C VAL A 344 26.44 3.12 -6.05
N ASN A 345 26.94 3.68 -4.96
CA ASN A 345 26.41 4.94 -4.42
C ASN A 345 27.51 5.99 -4.29
N LYS A 346 27.09 7.26 -4.32
CA LYS A 346 27.90 8.45 -4.01
C LYS A 346 29.02 8.75 -5.00
N VAL A 347 28.80 8.47 -6.28
CA VAL A 347 29.75 8.85 -7.34
C VAL A 347 29.54 10.32 -7.70
N SER A 348 30.61 11.12 -7.64
CA SER A 348 30.57 12.54 -8.03
C SER A 348 30.94 12.74 -9.51
N PRO A 349 30.49 13.84 -10.16
CA PRO A 349 30.92 14.19 -11.53
C PRO A 349 32.44 14.21 -11.68
N ALA A 350 33.17 14.79 -10.72
CA ALA A 350 34.63 14.85 -10.75
C ALA A 350 35.31 13.47 -10.79
N GLN A 351 34.70 12.46 -10.15
CA GLN A 351 35.19 11.07 -10.20
C GLN A 351 34.89 10.39 -11.54
N ILE A 352 33.78 10.76 -12.19
CA ILE A 352 33.43 10.28 -13.53
C ILE A 352 34.38 10.90 -14.57
N GLU A 353 34.57 12.22 -14.51
CA GLU A 353 35.43 12.99 -15.41
C GLU A 353 36.92 12.67 -15.23
N GLY A 354 37.33 12.20 -14.05
CA GLY A 354 38.73 11.87 -13.71
C GLY A 354 39.32 10.68 -14.48
N GLY A 355 38.50 9.91 -15.22
CA GLY A 355 38.97 8.85 -16.12
C GLY A 355 39.49 7.58 -15.43
N ASN A 356 39.43 7.49 -14.10
CA ASN A 356 39.88 6.35 -13.30
C ASN A 356 38.73 5.65 -12.54
N LEU A 357 37.48 5.87 -12.96
CA LEU A 357 36.28 5.40 -12.25
C LEU A 357 36.29 3.89 -11.98
N VAL A 358 36.71 3.06 -12.94
CA VAL A 358 36.81 1.60 -12.75
C VAL A 358 37.68 1.23 -11.54
N SER A 359 38.85 1.86 -11.40
CA SER A 359 39.75 1.61 -10.27
C SER A 359 39.16 2.07 -8.95
N LEU A 360 38.41 3.18 -8.95
CA LEU A 360 37.71 3.67 -7.76
C LEU A 360 36.59 2.69 -7.34
N LEU A 361 35.81 2.18 -8.29
CA LEU A 361 34.75 1.21 -8.03
C LEU A 361 35.33 -0.12 -7.50
N GLU A 362 36.42 -0.61 -8.09
CA GLU A 362 37.09 -1.83 -7.63
C GLU A 362 37.63 -1.69 -6.19
N LYS A 363 38.22 -0.53 -5.87
CA LYS A 363 38.67 -0.23 -4.51
C LYS A 363 37.51 -0.15 -3.52
N ALA A 364 36.41 0.52 -3.89
CA ALA A 364 35.20 0.62 -3.07
C ALA A 364 34.44 -0.70 -2.91
N ARG A 365 34.69 -1.68 -3.78
CA ARG A 365 34.19 -3.04 -3.67
C ARG A 365 34.95 -3.85 -2.62
N THR A 366 36.24 -3.58 -2.43
CA THR A 366 37.09 -4.30 -1.46
C THR A 366 37.11 -3.63 -0.09
N ASP A 367 37.17 -2.31 -0.07
CA ASP A 367 37.09 -1.49 1.14
C ASP A 367 35.67 -0.91 1.17
N GLU A 368 34.83 -1.34 2.13
CA GLU A 368 33.37 -1.05 2.23
C GLU A 368 32.94 0.41 1.95
N SER A 369 33.88 1.36 1.99
CA SER A 369 33.79 2.66 1.34
C SER A 369 35.20 3.14 0.96
N ALA A 370 35.44 3.46 -0.32
CA ALA A 370 36.67 4.09 -0.78
C ALA A 370 36.38 5.42 -1.47
N ASP A 371 37.07 6.48 -1.05
CA ASP A 371 36.97 7.82 -1.64
C ASP A 371 35.52 8.35 -1.71
N GLY A 372 34.71 7.97 -0.71
CA GLY A 372 33.30 8.35 -0.57
C GLY A 372 32.31 7.48 -1.35
N ILE A 373 32.79 6.61 -2.25
CA ILE A 373 31.98 5.66 -3.02
C ILE A 373 31.78 4.39 -2.19
N SER A 374 30.58 3.84 -2.25
CA SER A 374 30.27 2.51 -1.70
C SER A 374 29.78 1.58 -2.80
N VAL A 375 30.27 0.34 -2.82
CA VAL A 375 29.79 -0.71 -3.73
C VAL A 375 29.25 -1.88 -2.90
N PHE A 376 27.99 -2.24 -3.14
CA PHE A 376 27.33 -3.36 -2.46
C PHE A 376 26.82 -4.38 -3.48
N ILE A 377 27.06 -5.66 -3.21
CA ILE A 377 26.64 -6.76 -4.09
C ILE A 377 25.77 -7.72 -3.29
N LYS A 378 24.56 -8.01 -3.79
CA LYS A 378 23.60 -8.93 -3.16
C LYS A 378 23.10 -9.96 -4.15
N GLY A 379 23.24 -11.23 -3.82
CA GLY A 379 22.80 -12.37 -4.63
C GLY A 379 23.59 -13.63 -4.26
N HIS A 380 23.05 -14.82 -4.54
CA HIS A 380 23.84 -16.05 -4.41
C HIS A 380 24.82 -16.12 -5.57
N ARG A 381 26.13 -16.03 -5.28
CA ARG A 381 27.14 -16.59 -6.17
C ARG A 381 27.03 -18.11 -6.02
N GLU A 382 26.67 -18.81 -7.10
CA GLU A 382 26.95 -20.24 -7.19
C GLU A 382 28.47 -20.50 -7.17
#